data_AF-A0A9E4RIK0-F1
#
_entry.id   AF-A0A9E4RIK0-F1
#
_cell.length_a   1.000
_cell.length_b   1.000
_cell.length_c   1.000
_cell.angle_alpha   90.00
_cell.angle_beta   90.00
_cell.angle_gamma   90.00
#
_symmetry.space_group_name_H-M   'P 1'
#
loop_
_entity.id
_entity.type
_entity.pdbx_description
1 polymer ?
#
loop_
_entity_poly.entity_id
_entity_poly.type
_entity_poly.pdbx_seq_one_letter_code
_entity_poly.pdbx_strand_id
1 'polypeptide(L)'
;SPTPSPTPTVPPTVDPKLAELDAVSAAVATLMADNGLSFIPNPVTASEPPCTTGTTAMTRFPDTASAAGTVDKPADPAGRVYASGTGDLGDKDGYVLFGHDILADLLPSTVVSYVRFVRSVWCYTVEPDGYVRQYDESGAETPRPPRPTPTPTPIPTPTPTLTPLEQAIKTKVGELVAVSKSVAELMLDNKLSSIPNPVTKGTLPCLTGTQDMAAFPDATSVAGTGDKFWDPFDKSYLHADDSPPGDKDGYLLIGHDFFADGLQDDLQSYIDFATTAWCYSIDSEGTVEQHEPGQLEILDDVDQLRAAFSDDDGSARLVLLVSPHLAAARGRAIWVQQQILNADPELDLKLYVVWNARPLVGEPALKPSAGLEPDDRIAEYWDTEQHVGRWLASNLTADAHAFDAYFLFGPEARWGDTPPDLRSTAAGDGFLSGAALRMALEALFPDLQ
;
A
#
# COMPACT_ATOMS: atom_id res chain seq x y z
N SER A 1 -23.02 -38.09 11.94
CA SER A 1 -23.43 -37.36 10.72
C SER A 1 -22.44 -36.24 10.49
N PRO A 2 -21.84 -36.11 9.29
CA PRO A 2 -20.96 -34.99 9.00
C PRO A 2 -21.78 -33.68 9.01
N THR A 3 -21.27 -32.67 9.68
CA THR A 3 -21.82 -31.31 9.68
C THR A 3 -21.72 -30.77 8.26
N PRO A 4 -22.80 -30.26 7.64
CA PRO A 4 -22.71 -29.69 6.31
C PRO A 4 -21.76 -28.48 6.35
N SER A 5 -20.75 -28.49 5.46
CA SER A 5 -19.88 -27.32 5.26
C SER A 5 -20.74 -26.10 4.92
N PRO A 6 -20.44 -24.92 5.51
CA PRO A 6 -21.15 -23.70 5.18
C PRO A 6 -20.98 -23.41 3.69
N THR A 7 -22.08 -23.24 2.98
CA THR A 7 -22.07 -22.79 1.59
C THR A 7 -21.44 -21.40 1.55
N PRO A 8 -20.39 -21.17 0.72
CA PRO A 8 -19.79 -19.86 0.60
C PRO A 8 -20.87 -18.85 0.20
N THR A 9 -21.01 -17.80 1.00
CA THR A 9 -21.97 -16.73 0.72
C THR A 9 -21.35 -15.86 -0.35
N VAL A 10 -21.88 -15.91 -1.57
CA VAL A 10 -21.44 -15.03 -2.66
C VAL A 10 -21.68 -13.58 -2.20
N PRO A 11 -20.66 -12.72 -2.20
CA PRO A 11 -20.85 -11.33 -1.83
C PRO A 11 -21.89 -10.68 -2.76
N PRO A 12 -22.74 -9.78 -2.23
CA PRO A 12 -23.75 -9.13 -3.04
C PRO A 12 -23.09 -8.33 -4.17
N THR A 13 -23.49 -8.60 -5.40
CA THR A 13 -23.07 -7.80 -6.56
C THR A 13 -23.56 -6.37 -6.36
N VAL A 14 -22.64 -5.41 -6.24
CA VAL A 14 -22.99 -3.99 -6.14
C VAL A 14 -23.56 -3.56 -7.49
N ASP A 15 -24.72 -2.89 -7.48
CA ASP A 15 -25.32 -2.33 -8.69
C ASP A 15 -24.37 -1.23 -9.22
N PRO A 16 -23.78 -1.38 -10.42
CA PRO A 16 -22.82 -0.42 -10.97
C PRO A 16 -23.44 0.97 -11.13
N LYS A 17 -24.76 1.05 -11.32
CA LYS A 17 -25.49 2.31 -11.42
C LYS A 17 -25.46 3.08 -10.09
N LEU A 18 -25.68 2.37 -8.97
CA LEU A 18 -25.66 2.98 -7.65
C LEU A 18 -24.23 3.34 -7.23
N ALA A 19 -23.24 2.51 -7.59
CA ALA A 19 -21.83 2.79 -7.35
C ALA A 19 -21.38 4.10 -8.03
N GLU A 20 -21.76 4.33 -9.29
CA GLU A 20 -21.43 5.57 -9.99
C GLU A 20 -22.13 6.79 -9.34
N LEU A 21 -23.40 6.66 -8.94
CA LEU A 21 -24.12 7.74 -8.23
C LEU A 21 -23.46 8.10 -6.90
N ASP A 22 -23.00 7.10 -6.14
CA ASP A 22 -22.31 7.34 -4.87
C ASP A 22 -20.94 7.99 -5.09
N ALA A 23 -20.21 7.59 -6.15
CA ALA A 23 -18.96 8.24 -6.54
C ALA A 23 -19.16 9.72 -6.92
N VAL A 24 -20.14 10.02 -7.79
CA VAL A 24 -20.45 11.40 -8.18
C VAL A 24 -20.96 12.22 -6.99
N SER A 25 -21.80 11.63 -6.13
CA SER A 25 -22.28 12.30 -4.90
C SER A 25 -21.14 12.66 -3.96
N ALA A 26 -20.21 11.73 -3.74
CA ALA A 26 -19.04 11.96 -2.89
C ALA A 26 -18.13 13.04 -3.50
N ALA A 27 -17.93 13.01 -4.82
CA ALA A 27 -17.12 14.01 -5.53
C ALA A 27 -17.71 15.43 -5.41
N VAL A 28 -19.04 15.60 -5.53
CA VAL A 28 -19.69 16.90 -5.28
C VAL A 28 -19.49 17.36 -3.84
N ALA A 29 -19.65 16.45 -2.87
CA ALA A 29 -19.45 16.79 -1.46
C ALA A 29 -18.00 17.23 -1.17
N THR A 30 -17.00 16.54 -1.72
CA THR A 30 -15.58 16.92 -1.60
C THR A 30 -15.32 18.26 -2.27
N LEU A 31 -15.81 18.46 -3.50
CA LEU A 31 -15.68 19.75 -4.20
C LEU A 31 -16.24 20.90 -3.36
N MET A 32 -17.41 20.72 -2.76
CA MET A 32 -18.03 21.75 -1.94
C MET A 32 -17.22 22.01 -0.67
N ALA A 33 -16.74 20.95 -0.01
CA ALA A 33 -15.93 21.08 1.20
C ALA A 33 -14.60 21.81 0.92
N ASP A 34 -13.89 21.40 -0.12
CA ASP A 34 -12.59 21.97 -0.49
C ASP A 34 -12.71 23.46 -0.84
N ASN A 35 -13.82 23.86 -1.49
CA ASN A 35 -14.08 25.24 -1.89
C ASN A 35 -14.88 26.05 -0.85
N GLY A 36 -15.16 25.48 0.33
CA GLY A 36 -15.93 26.16 1.38
C GLY A 36 -17.36 26.54 0.97
N LEU A 37 -17.96 25.81 0.04
CA LEU A 37 -19.29 26.10 -0.50
C LEU A 37 -20.39 25.57 0.42
N SER A 38 -21.27 26.47 0.87
CA SER A 38 -22.53 26.07 1.51
C SER A 38 -23.64 25.74 0.50
N PHE A 39 -23.48 26.15 -0.76
CA PHE A 39 -24.37 25.83 -1.87
C PHE A 39 -23.61 25.92 -3.21
N ILE A 40 -24.06 25.16 -4.21
CA ILE A 40 -23.63 25.29 -5.61
C ILE A 40 -24.29 26.54 -6.20
N PRO A 41 -23.53 27.55 -6.67
CA PRO A 41 -24.12 28.82 -7.12
C PRO A 41 -25.02 28.67 -8.35
N ASN A 42 -24.56 27.95 -9.37
CA ASN A 42 -25.28 27.77 -10.62
C ASN A 42 -25.40 26.26 -10.96
N PRO A 43 -26.28 25.52 -10.25
CA PRO A 43 -26.36 24.07 -10.38
C PRO A 43 -26.83 23.64 -11.78
N VAL A 44 -26.18 22.62 -12.33
CA VAL A 44 -26.59 22.00 -13.60
C VAL A 44 -27.97 21.37 -13.45
N THR A 45 -28.91 21.96 -14.18
CA THR A 45 -30.31 21.52 -14.32
C THR A 45 -30.73 21.33 -15.78
N ALA A 46 -29.97 21.90 -16.72
CA ALA A 46 -30.26 21.84 -18.14
C ALA A 46 -29.83 20.50 -18.76
N SER A 47 -30.54 20.10 -19.81
CA SER A 47 -30.25 18.87 -20.56
C SER A 47 -29.19 19.07 -21.63
N GLU A 48 -28.31 18.09 -21.76
CA GLU A 48 -27.31 18.01 -22.82
C GLU A 48 -27.34 16.61 -23.46
N PRO A 49 -27.38 16.48 -24.80
CA PRO A 49 -27.31 15.18 -25.46
C PRO A 49 -26.13 14.32 -24.96
N PRO A 50 -26.34 13.02 -24.65
CA PRO A 50 -27.54 12.21 -24.92
C PRO A 50 -28.67 12.35 -23.89
N CYS A 51 -28.45 13.12 -22.81
CA CYS A 51 -29.40 13.27 -21.73
C CYS A 51 -30.60 14.13 -22.12
N THR A 52 -31.80 13.64 -21.78
CA THR A 52 -33.01 14.48 -21.79
C THR A 52 -33.12 15.36 -20.54
N THR A 53 -32.40 15.02 -19.47
CA THR A 53 -32.28 15.77 -18.20
C THR A 53 -30.86 15.64 -17.66
N GLY A 54 -30.20 16.77 -17.36
CA GLY A 54 -28.83 16.80 -16.83
C GLY A 54 -27.74 16.64 -17.89
N THR A 55 -26.53 16.26 -17.45
CA THR A 55 -25.37 16.03 -18.33
C THR A 55 -24.61 14.78 -17.94
N THR A 56 -23.89 14.19 -18.90
CA THR A 56 -22.84 13.20 -18.62
C THR A 56 -21.45 13.83 -18.51
N ALA A 57 -21.27 15.09 -18.92
CA ALA A 57 -19.95 15.73 -18.98
C ALA A 57 -19.52 16.25 -17.59
N MET A 58 -18.54 15.58 -16.98
CA MET A 58 -18.01 15.95 -15.67
C MET A 58 -17.13 17.20 -15.70
N THR A 59 -16.64 17.59 -16.88
CA THR A 59 -16.06 18.91 -17.14
C THR A 59 -17.10 20.03 -17.12
N ARG A 60 -18.38 19.69 -16.95
CA ARG A 60 -19.48 20.63 -16.94
C ARG A 60 -20.37 20.59 -15.69
N PHE A 61 -20.08 19.69 -14.76
CA PHE A 61 -20.92 19.41 -13.59
C PHE A 61 -20.09 19.54 -12.32
N PRO A 62 -20.59 20.08 -11.19
CA PRO A 62 -21.96 20.54 -10.93
C PRO A 62 -22.31 21.95 -11.43
N ASP A 63 -21.33 22.79 -11.81
CA ASP A 63 -21.55 24.20 -12.17
C ASP A 63 -20.51 24.69 -13.19
N THR A 64 -20.95 25.11 -14.38
CA THR A 64 -20.09 25.75 -15.39
C THR A 64 -20.23 27.26 -15.48
N ALA A 65 -21.25 27.84 -14.84
CA ALA A 65 -21.61 29.24 -15.07
C ALA A 65 -20.95 30.19 -14.07
N SER A 66 -20.46 29.68 -12.95
CA SER A 66 -19.70 30.46 -11.97
C SER A 66 -18.38 30.97 -12.54
N ALA A 67 -18.34 32.23 -12.95
CA ALA A 67 -17.14 32.81 -13.57
C ALA A 67 -16.07 33.18 -12.53
N ALA A 68 -14.80 32.93 -12.87
CA ALA A 68 -13.64 33.26 -12.03
C ALA A 68 -13.60 34.75 -11.67
N GLY A 69 -13.42 35.06 -10.38
CA GLY A 69 -13.33 36.43 -9.88
C GLY A 69 -14.66 37.16 -9.76
N THR A 70 -15.78 36.45 -9.94
CA THR A 70 -17.13 36.98 -9.69
C THR A 70 -17.62 36.66 -8.28
N VAL A 71 -18.82 37.12 -7.95
CA VAL A 71 -19.47 36.81 -6.66
C VAL A 71 -19.66 35.30 -6.44
N ASP A 72 -19.76 34.54 -7.52
CA ASP A 72 -20.02 33.09 -7.45
C ASP A 72 -18.74 32.28 -7.25
N LYS A 73 -17.58 32.77 -7.72
CA LYS A 73 -16.26 32.15 -7.54
C LYS A 73 -15.19 33.21 -7.18
N PRO A 74 -15.25 33.78 -5.96
CA PRO A 74 -14.48 34.97 -5.61
C PRO A 74 -13.03 34.67 -5.26
N ALA A 75 -12.75 33.55 -4.59
CA ALA A 75 -11.42 33.20 -4.12
C ALA A 75 -11.25 31.69 -3.92
N ASP A 76 -10.00 31.24 -3.96
CA ASP A 76 -9.59 29.88 -3.65
C ASP A 76 -9.62 29.59 -2.13
N PRO A 77 -9.37 28.35 -1.70
CA PRO A 77 -9.40 27.97 -0.28
C PRO A 77 -8.34 28.68 0.59
N ALA A 78 -7.29 29.22 -0.02
CA ALA A 78 -6.27 30.02 0.66
C ALA A 78 -6.62 31.52 0.72
N GLY A 79 -7.78 31.92 0.18
CA GLY A 79 -8.27 33.30 0.14
C GLY A 79 -7.67 34.15 -0.99
N ARG A 80 -7.01 33.53 -1.98
CA ARG A 80 -6.51 34.23 -3.17
C ARG A 80 -7.64 34.42 -4.17
N VAL A 81 -7.77 35.63 -4.72
CA VAL A 81 -8.86 35.98 -5.63
C VAL A 81 -8.62 35.36 -6.99
N TYR A 82 -9.59 34.58 -7.48
CA TYR A 82 -9.57 34.09 -8.86
C TYR A 82 -9.62 35.28 -9.82
N ALA A 83 -8.81 35.26 -10.88
CA ALA A 83 -8.85 36.30 -11.91
C ALA A 83 -9.32 35.73 -13.23
N SER A 84 -10.32 36.40 -13.81
CA SER A 84 -10.75 36.16 -15.18
C SER A 84 -9.60 36.46 -16.14
N GLY A 85 -9.10 35.45 -16.84
CA GLY A 85 -8.18 35.61 -17.95
C GLY A 85 -8.88 35.72 -19.29
N THR A 86 -8.20 36.29 -20.28
CA THR A 86 -8.58 36.13 -21.69
C THR A 86 -7.65 35.11 -22.34
N GLY A 87 -8.19 33.99 -22.83
CA GLY A 87 -7.43 32.91 -23.47
C GLY A 87 -6.88 31.90 -22.47
N ASP A 88 -5.75 31.26 -22.79
CA ASP A 88 -5.10 30.21 -21.97
C ASP A 88 -4.34 30.75 -20.74
N LEU A 89 -4.54 32.03 -20.38
CA LEU A 89 -3.86 32.69 -19.28
C LEU A 89 -4.91 33.25 -18.32
N GLY A 90 -5.38 32.41 -17.41
CA GLY A 90 -6.38 32.75 -16.40
C GLY A 90 -6.91 31.53 -15.67
N ASP A 91 -7.55 31.79 -14.53
CA ASP A 91 -8.17 30.73 -13.75
C ASP A 91 -9.43 30.22 -14.46
N LYS A 92 -9.75 28.93 -14.32
CA LYS A 92 -10.92 28.34 -14.99
C LYS A 92 -12.24 28.72 -14.31
N ASP A 93 -13.22 29.01 -15.14
CA ASP A 93 -14.62 29.14 -14.74
C ASP A 93 -15.18 27.80 -14.24
N GLY A 94 -16.20 27.89 -13.40
CA GLY A 94 -17.00 26.79 -12.91
C GLY A 94 -16.44 26.09 -11.67
N TYR A 95 -17.34 25.36 -11.02
CA TYR A 95 -17.04 24.31 -10.08
C TYR A 95 -17.39 22.99 -10.75
N VAL A 96 -16.40 22.33 -11.34
CA VAL A 96 -16.58 21.12 -12.14
C VAL A 96 -15.90 19.92 -11.51
N LEU A 97 -16.35 18.69 -11.77
CA LEU A 97 -15.78 17.50 -11.15
C LEU A 97 -14.54 17.01 -11.90
N PHE A 98 -14.33 17.39 -13.16
CA PHE A 98 -13.16 17.02 -13.93
C PHE A 98 -12.43 18.25 -14.49
N GLY A 99 -11.15 18.40 -14.15
CA GLY A 99 -10.31 19.51 -14.61
C GLY A 99 -10.62 20.85 -13.93
N HIS A 100 -11.00 20.83 -12.65
CA HIS A 100 -11.30 22.00 -11.84
C HIS A 100 -10.06 22.76 -11.44
N ASP A 101 -10.09 24.07 -11.63
CA ASP A 101 -9.06 24.94 -11.12
C ASP A 101 -9.34 25.34 -9.67
N ILE A 102 -8.58 24.72 -8.76
CA ILE A 102 -8.71 24.92 -7.30
C ILE A 102 -7.77 26.02 -6.78
N LEU A 103 -6.81 26.50 -7.57
CA LEU A 103 -5.83 27.48 -7.12
C LEU A 103 -6.00 28.77 -7.92
N ALA A 104 -6.16 29.91 -7.24
CA ALA A 104 -6.16 31.20 -7.92
C ALA A 104 -4.71 31.64 -8.20
N ASP A 105 -4.03 30.98 -9.14
CA ASP A 105 -2.62 31.18 -9.47
C ASP A 105 -2.38 31.68 -10.90
N LEU A 106 -3.44 31.91 -11.68
CA LEU A 106 -3.42 32.35 -13.07
C LEU A 106 -2.82 31.33 -14.05
N LEU A 107 -2.64 30.08 -13.62
CA LEU A 107 -2.10 29.00 -14.45
C LEU A 107 -3.18 27.94 -14.71
N PRO A 108 -3.59 27.71 -15.96
CA PRO A 108 -4.64 26.74 -16.28
C PRO A 108 -4.21 25.28 -16.10
N SER A 109 -2.92 25.03 -15.80
CA SER A 109 -2.31 23.70 -15.74
C SER A 109 -2.53 23.00 -14.41
N THR A 110 -2.77 23.73 -13.32
CA THR A 110 -2.93 23.12 -11.99
C THR A 110 -4.41 22.80 -11.73
N VAL A 111 -4.89 21.72 -12.33
CA VAL A 111 -6.28 21.28 -12.16
C VAL A 111 -6.40 20.04 -11.28
N VAL A 112 -7.52 19.96 -10.57
CA VAL A 112 -7.94 18.80 -9.77
C VAL A 112 -9.17 18.17 -10.42
N SER A 113 -9.23 16.85 -10.40
CA SER A 113 -10.42 16.09 -10.79
C SER A 113 -10.92 15.30 -9.58
N TYR A 114 -12.18 15.52 -9.20
CA TYR A 114 -12.87 14.84 -8.10
C TYR A 114 -13.51 13.52 -8.56
N VAL A 115 -13.62 13.30 -9.87
CA VAL A 115 -13.97 12.04 -10.52
C VAL A 115 -12.92 11.70 -11.58
N ARG A 116 -12.72 10.42 -11.89
CA ARG A 116 -11.71 9.97 -12.86
C ARG A 116 -12.18 9.95 -14.32
N PHE A 117 -13.49 10.06 -14.55
CA PHE A 117 -14.07 10.04 -15.89
C PHE A 117 -14.49 11.44 -16.35
N VAL A 118 -14.16 11.78 -17.60
CA VAL A 118 -14.62 13.02 -18.25
C VAL A 118 -16.12 12.95 -18.58
N ARG A 119 -16.62 11.72 -18.82
CA ARG A 119 -18.02 11.43 -19.10
C ARG A 119 -18.51 10.26 -18.26
N SER A 120 -19.64 10.43 -17.59
CA SER A 120 -20.34 9.35 -16.91
C SER A 120 -21.16 8.49 -17.88
N VAL A 121 -21.54 7.29 -17.42
CA VAL A 121 -22.51 6.45 -18.13
C VAL A 121 -23.93 7.02 -17.98
N TRP A 122 -24.25 7.54 -16.79
CA TRP A 122 -25.57 8.07 -16.47
C TRP A 122 -25.62 9.60 -16.49
N CYS A 123 -26.81 10.17 -16.57
CA CYS A 123 -27.03 11.61 -16.61
C CYS A 123 -27.21 12.17 -15.20
N TYR A 124 -26.63 13.32 -14.89
CA TYR A 124 -26.69 13.91 -13.55
C TYR A 124 -27.24 15.33 -13.52
N THR A 125 -28.01 15.62 -12.48
CA THR A 125 -28.31 16.99 -12.03
C THR A 125 -27.90 17.14 -10.56
N VAL A 126 -27.80 18.38 -10.12
CA VAL A 126 -27.45 18.71 -8.73
C VAL A 126 -28.39 19.79 -8.24
N GLU A 127 -28.78 19.72 -6.97
CA GLU A 127 -29.53 20.79 -6.31
C GLU A 127 -28.56 21.82 -5.71
N PRO A 128 -29.01 23.05 -5.37
CA PRO A 128 -28.14 24.04 -4.76
C PRO A 128 -27.44 23.56 -3.48
N ASP A 129 -28.00 22.62 -2.74
CA ASP A 129 -27.40 22.07 -1.52
C ASP A 129 -26.38 20.95 -1.77
N GLY A 130 -26.06 20.65 -3.03
CA GLY A 130 -25.16 19.56 -3.43
C GLY A 130 -25.83 18.20 -3.59
N TYR A 131 -27.15 18.10 -3.43
CA TYR A 131 -27.85 16.82 -3.62
C TYR A 131 -27.86 16.39 -5.09
N VAL A 132 -27.15 15.31 -5.40
CA VAL A 132 -27.03 14.75 -6.75
C VAL A 132 -28.19 13.81 -7.09
N ARG A 133 -28.76 13.97 -8.29
CA ARG A 133 -29.74 13.06 -8.90
C ARG A 133 -29.17 12.41 -10.14
N GLN A 134 -29.49 11.13 -10.35
CA GLN A 134 -29.05 10.35 -11.50
C GLN A 134 -30.25 9.93 -12.35
N TYR A 135 -30.12 10.05 -13.67
CA TYR A 135 -31.12 9.71 -14.66
C TYR A 135 -30.54 8.73 -15.68
N ASP A 136 -31.40 7.87 -16.24
CA ASP A 136 -31.05 7.15 -17.46
C ASP A 136 -31.17 8.03 -18.71
N GLU A 137 -30.77 7.50 -19.87
CA GLU A 137 -30.84 8.21 -21.16
C GLU A 137 -32.27 8.64 -21.53
N SER A 138 -33.29 7.95 -21.01
CA SER A 138 -34.69 8.32 -21.24
C SER A 138 -35.16 9.48 -20.36
N GLY A 139 -34.37 9.85 -19.35
CA GLY A 139 -34.71 10.87 -18.34
C GLY A 139 -35.46 10.30 -17.15
N ALA A 140 -35.54 8.98 -16.99
CA ALA A 140 -36.13 8.39 -15.80
C ALA A 140 -35.15 8.51 -14.63
N GLU A 141 -35.62 9.15 -13.55
CA GLU A 141 -34.82 9.30 -12.33
C GLU A 141 -34.62 7.95 -11.65
N THR A 142 -33.38 7.70 -11.22
CA THR A 142 -33.02 6.51 -10.47
C THR A 142 -33.61 6.62 -9.07
N PRO A 143 -34.43 5.65 -8.61
CA PRO A 143 -35.03 5.72 -7.30
C PRO A 143 -33.95 5.74 -6.22
N ARG A 144 -33.79 6.89 -5.54
CA ARG A 144 -32.96 6.98 -4.35
C ARG A 144 -33.82 6.78 -3.11
N PRO A 145 -33.31 6.16 -2.04
CA PRO A 145 -33.93 6.31 -0.73
C PRO A 145 -34.21 7.79 -0.44
N PRO A 146 -35.34 8.11 0.20
CA PRO A 146 -35.74 9.50 0.43
C PRO A 146 -34.60 10.25 1.11
N ARG A 147 -34.36 11.49 0.65
CA ARG A 147 -33.38 12.41 1.26
C ARG A 147 -33.59 12.32 2.78
N PRO A 148 -32.56 11.96 3.57
CA PRO A 148 -32.70 11.94 5.01
C PRO A 148 -33.19 13.32 5.41
N THR A 149 -34.38 13.37 6.01
CA THR A 149 -34.94 14.64 6.50
C THR A 149 -33.88 15.20 7.45
N PRO A 150 -33.47 16.48 7.31
CA PRO A 150 -32.46 17.05 8.19
C PRO A 150 -32.97 16.90 9.63
N THR A 151 -32.43 15.90 10.32
CA THR A 151 -32.67 15.70 11.74
C THR A 151 -32.19 17.00 12.39
N PRO A 152 -33.01 17.67 13.22
CA PRO A 152 -32.60 18.91 13.87
C PRO A 152 -31.23 18.68 14.46
N THR A 153 -30.26 19.49 14.03
CA THR A 153 -28.85 19.32 14.38
C THR A 153 -28.79 19.16 15.89
N PRO A 154 -28.47 17.95 16.41
CA PRO A 154 -28.37 17.78 17.84
C PRO A 154 -27.32 18.77 18.33
N ILE A 155 -27.60 19.45 19.44
CA ILE A 155 -26.61 20.24 20.16
C ILE A 155 -25.33 19.40 20.20
N PRO A 156 -24.16 19.93 19.79
CA PRO A 156 -22.95 19.14 19.67
C PRO A 156 -22.66 18.50 21.03
N THR A 157 -22.99 17.22 21.13
CA THR A 157 -22.52 16.39 22.23
C THR A 157 -21.01 16.33 22.04
N PRO A 158 -20.20 16.59 23.09
CA PRO A 158 -18.75 16.50 22.94
C PRO A 158 -18.43 15.14 22.33
N THR A 159 -17.85 15.14 21.13
CA THR A 159 -17.42 13.92 20.45
C THR A 159 -16.45 13.23 21.42
N PRO A 160 -16.71 11.98 21.83
CA PRO A 160 -15.80 11.27 22.70
C PRO A 160 -14.42 11.26 22.04
N THR A 161 -13.40 11.69 22.78
CA THR A 161 -12.02 11.55 22.33
C THR A 161 -11.72 10.06 22.25
N LEU A 162 -11.41 9.58 21.05
CA LEU A 162 -11.02 8.20 20.83
C LEU A 162 -9.78 7.88 21.67
N THR A 163 -9.77 6.69 22.26
CA THR A 163 -8.57 6.14 22.88
C THR A 163 -7.48 5.92 21.80
N PRO A 164 -6.19 5.83 22.18
CA PRO A 164 -5.12 5.57 21.21
C PRO A 164 -5.34 4.29 20.38
N LEU A 165 -5.93 3.25 20.97
CA LEU A 165 -6.25 2.01 20.27
C LEU A 165 -7.37 2.20 19.24
N GLU A 166 -8.44 2.90 19.59
CA GLU A 166 -9.52 3.21 18.64
C GLU A 166 -9.03 4.08 17.50
N GLN A 167 -8.12 5.02 17.79
CA GLN A 167 -7.48 5.83 16.76
C GLN A 167 -6.62 4.98 15.83
N ALA A 168 -5.83 4.04 16.36
CA ALA A 168 -5.01 3.12 15.57
C ALA A 168 -5.87 2.21 14.66
N ILE A 169 -6.97 1.66 15.19
CA ILE A 169 -7.92 0.84 14.42
C ILE A 169 -8.57 1.69 13.32
N LYS A 170 -8.97 2.92 13.62
CA LYS A 170 -9.58 3.83 12.64
C LYS A 170 -8.60 4.14 11.49
N THR A 171 -7.34 4.42 11.81
CA THR A 171 -6.30 4.65 10.78
C THR A 171 -6.08 3.39 9.94
N LYS A 172 -5.95 2.22 10.59
CA LYS A 172 -5.76 0.93 9.91
C LYS A 172 -6.87 0.63 8.90
N VAL A 173 -8.13 0.75 9.32
CA VAL A 173 -9.29 0.51 8.46
C VAL A 173 -9.39 1.57 7.36
N GLY A 174 -9.10 2.84 7.67
CA GLY A 174 -9.10 3.92 6.69
C GLY A 174 -8.12 3.67 5.55
N GLU A 175 -6.90 3.22 5.86
CA GLU A 175 -5.88 2.91 4.86
C GLU A 175 -6.28 1.70 4.00
N LEU A 176 -6.81 0.62 4.59
CA LEU A 176 -7.33 -0.53 3.82
C LEU A 176 -8.44 -0.11 2.85
N VAL A 177 -9.42 0.68 3.32
CA VAL A 177 -10.50 1.16 2.45
C VAL A 177 -9.96 2.01 1.30
N ALA A 178 -8.98 2.88 1.56
CA ALA A 178 -8.34 3.68 0.52
C ALA A 178 -7.66 2.77 -0.52
N VAL A 179 -6.80 1.83 -0.09
CA VAL A 179 -6.08 0.92 -1.00
C VAL A 179 -7.04 0.04 -1.81
N SER A 180 -8.05 -0.58 -1.16
CA SER A 180 -9.05 -1.41 -1.86
C SER A 180 -9.84 -0.61 -2.89
N LYS A 181 -10.23 0.62 -2.55
CA LYS A 181 -10.93 1.51 -3.49
C LYS A 181 -10.06 1.87 -4.68
N SER A 182 -8.80 2.25 -4.44
CA SER A 182 -7.83 2.60 -5.49
C SER A 182 -7.56 1.42 -6.45
N VAL A 183 -7.47 0.19 -5.94
CA VAL A 183 -7.35 -1.02 -6.77
C VAL A 183 -8.59 -1.24 -7.63
N ALA A 184 -9.78 -1.15 -7.05
CA ALA A 184 -11.02 -1.33 -7.80
C ALA A 184 -11.18 -0.28 -8.91
N GLU A 185 -10.79 0.97 -8.63
CA GLU A 185 -10.75 2.05 -9.61
C GLU A 185 -9.73 1.76 -10.73
N LEU A 186 -8.52 1.31 -10.38
CA LEU A 186 -7.50 0.92 -11.36
C LEU A 186 -8.00 -0.19 -12.28
N MET A 187 -8.64 -1.23 -11.72
CA MET A 187 -9.16 -2.35 -12.51
C MET A 187 -10.30 -1.92 -13.41
N LEU A 188 -11.20 -1.07 -12.92
CA LEU A 188 -12.31 -0.54 -13.69
C LEU A 188 -11.83 0.31 -14.88
N ASP A 189 -10.92 1.25 -14.61
CA ASP A 189 -10.39 2.16 -15.62
C ASP A 189 -9.68 1.36 -16.72
N ASN A 190 -8.85 0.38 -16.36
CA ASN A 190 -8.10 -0.45 -17.30
C ASN A 190 -8.87 -1.66 -17.83
N LYS A 191 -10.19 -1.75 -17.57
CA LYS A 191 -11.07 -2.84 -18.01
C LYS A 191 -10.53 -4.25 -17.63
N LEU A 192 -9.87 -4.37 -16.49
CA LEU A 192 -9.28 -5.62 -16.03
C LEU A 192 -10.35 -6.53 -15.43
N SER A 193 -10.45 -7.75 -15.98
CA SER A 193 -11.19 -8.84 -15.33
C SER A 193 -10.37 -9.53 -14.24
N SER A 194 -9.05 -9.35 -14.25
CA SER A 194 -8.10 -9.91 -13.29
C SER A 194 -6.79 -9.13 -13.28
N ILE A 195 -6.09 -9.10 -12.14
CA ILE A 195 -4.72 -8.59 -12.05
C ILE A 195 -3.75 -9.65 -12.62
N PRO A 196 -2.93 -9.35 -13.64
CA PRO A 196 -2.10 -10.36 -14.30
C PRO A 196 -1.03 -10.97 -13.39
N ASN A 197 -0.27 -10.14 -12.67
CA ASN A 197 0.80 -10.55 -11.78
C ASN A 197 0.59 -9.94 -10.38
N PRO A 198 -0.37 -10.47 -9.61
CA PRO A 198 -0.74 -9.89 -8.33
C PRO A 198 0.40 -9.97 -7.31
N VAL A 199 0.62 -8.89 -6.57
CA VAL A 199 1.54 -8.84 -5.43
C VAL A 199 1.02 -9.74 -4.30
N THR A 200 1.48 -10.99 -4.32
CA THR A 200 1.17 -12.02 -3.32
C THR A 200 2.35 -12.31 -2.40
N LYS A 201 3.56 -11.93 -2.79
CA LYS A 201 4.80 -12.14 -2.02
C LYS A 201 5.26 -10.85 -1.36
N GLY A 202 5.90 -11.02 -0.20
CA GLY A 202 6.49 -9.94 0.58
C GLY A 202 7.61 -9.19 -0.16
N THR A 203 7.55 -7.87 -0.17
CA THR A 203 8.73 -6.99 -0.28
C THR A 203 8.95 -6.35 1.08
N LEU A 204 10.20 -6.21 1.49
CA LEU A 204 10.51 -5.63 2.80
C LEU A 204 9.86 -4.24 2.93
N PRO A 205 9.04 -3.97 3.96
CA PRO A 205 8.99 -4.64 5.26
C PRO A 205 8.01 -5.80 5.48
N CYS A 206 7.44 -6.31 4.41
CA CYS A 206 6.33 -7.23 4.43
C CYS A 206 6.79 -8.68 4.26
N LEU A 207 6.28 -9.58 5.11
CA LEU A 207 6.34 -11.02 4.86
C LEU A 207 5.43 -11.42 3.69
N THR A 208 4.30 -10.73 3.57
CA THR A 208 3.31 -10.89 2.52
C THR A 208 2.90 -9.51 2.02
N GLY A 209 2.96 -9.28 0.71
CA GLY A 209 2.58 -8.02 0.10
C GLY A 209 3.68 -6.96 0.03
N THR A 210 3.29 -5.69 -0.06
CA THR A 210 4.21 -4.55 -0.12
C THR A 210 3.68 -3.35 0.66
N GLN A 211 4.58 -2.47 1.08
CA GLN A 211 4.22 -1.11 1.51
C GLN A 211 4.35 -0.09 0.39
N ASP A 212 5.02 -0.44 -0.72
CA ASP A 212 5.31 0.44 -1.83
C ASP A 212 4.13 0.46 -2.82
N MET A 213 3.35 1.55 -2.78
CA MET A 213 2.20 1.73 -3.67
C MET A 213 2.61 2.09 -5.11
N ALA A 214 3.89 2.39 -5.36
CA ALA A 214 4.44 2.51 -6.71
C ALA A 214 4.85 1.15 -7.29
N ALA A 215 4.75 0.07 -6.52
CA ALA A 215 4.97 -1.32 -6.96
C ALA A 215 3.72 -2.22 -6.82
N PHE A 216 2.58 -1.66 -6.42
CA PHE A 216 1.32 -2.35 -6.17
C PHE A 216 0.23 -1.84 -7.11
N PRO A 217 -0.74 -2.67 -7.56
CA PRO A 217 -0.89 -4.11 -7.33
C PRO A 217 -0.01 -5.02 -8.20
N ASP A 218 0.58 -4.51 -9.28
CA ASP A 218 1.35 -5.29 -10.25
C ASP A 218 2.49 -4.46 -10.85
N ALA A 219 3.72 -4.67 -10.37
CA ALA A 219 4.92 -4.01 -10.90
C ALA A 219 5.57 -4.73 -12.09
N THR A 220 5.02 -5.86 -12.54
CA THR A 220 5.70 -6.78 -13.47
C THR A 220 4.99 -6.96 -14.80
N SER A 221 3.71 -6.57 -14.91
CA SER A 221 3.04 -6.48 -16.20
C SER A 221 3.82 -5.59 -17.15
N VAL A 222 4.10 -6.09 -18.33
CA VAL A 222 4.92 -5.36 -19.31
C VAL A 222 4.02 -4.68 -20.34
N ALA A 223 4.24 -3.40 -20.59
CA ALA A 223 3.49 -2.62 -21.58
C ALA A 223 3.62 -3.21 -22.99
N GLY A 224 2.51 -3.27 -23.73
CA GLY A 224 2.46 -3.82 -25.09
C GLY A 224 2.56 -5.35 -25.18
N THR A 225 2.51 -6.05 -24.05
CA THR A 225 2.47 -7.52 -23.98
C THR A 225 1.08 -8.02 -23.61
N GLY A 226 0.91 -9.35 -23.52
CA GLY A 226 -0.37 -9.98 -23.18
C GLY A 226 -0.97 -9.54 -21.84
N ASP A 227 -0.17 -8.94 -20.96
CA ASP A 227 -0.59 -8.54 -19.62
C ASP A 227 -1.08 -7.07 -19.57
N LYS A 228 -0.50 -6.18 -20.39
CA LYS A 228 -0.88 -4.76 -20.49
C LYS A 228 -0.97 -4.34 -21.94
N PHE A 229 -2.08 -4.72 -22.57
CA PHE A 229 -2.26 -4.54 -24.00
C PHE A 229 -3.06 -3.29 -24.36
N TRP A 230 -4.18 -3.02 -23.68
CA TRP A 230 -5.09 -1.93 -24.04
C TRP A 230 -5.25 -0.92 -22.92
N ASP A 231 -5.21 0.37 -23.28
CA ASP A 231 -5.62 1.45 -22.40
C ASP A 231 -7.17 1.56 -22.32
N PRO A 232 -7.72 2.43 -21.45
CA PRO A 232 -9.16 2.61 -21.33
C PRO A 232 -9.87 3.04 -22.63
N PHE A 233 -9.12 3.59 -23.59
CA PHE A 233 -9.60 4.11 -24.88
C PHE A 233 -9.36 3.13 -26.05
N ASP A 234 -9.03 1.88 -25.75
CA ASP A 234 -8.75 0.81 -26.72
C ASP A 234 -7.53 1.13 -27.63
N LYS A 235 -6.55 1.88 -27.12
CA LYS A 235 -5.23 2.04 -27.74
C LYS A 235 -4.23 1.06 -27.15
N SER A 236 -3.31 0.59 -27.98
CA SER A 236 -2.31 -0.40 -27.57
C SER A 236 -1.16 0.28 -26.85
N TYR A 237 -0.84 -0.16 -25.64
CA TYR A 237 0.40 0.26 -24.99
C TYR A 237 1.61 -0.16 -25.83
N LEU A 238 2.67 0.66 -25.81
CA LEU A 238 3.95 0.46 -26.47
C LEU A 238 5.01 0.06 -25.44
N HIS A 239 5.86 -0.89 -25.81
CA HIS A 239 6.88 -1.42 -24.92
C HIS A 239 8.03 -0.41 -24.72
N ALA A 240 8.61 -0.35 -23.53
CA ALA A 240 9.65 0.61 -23.17
C ALA A 240 10.95 0.52 -24.02
N ASP A 241 11.19 -0.64 -24.66
CA ASP A 241 12.34 -0.87 -25.56
C ASP A 241 12.20 -0.17 -26.92
N ASP A 242 11.01 0.32 -27.26
CA ASP A 242 10.83 1.19 -28.42
C ASP A 242 11.40 2.59 -28.09
N SER A 243 12.03 3.25 -29.07
CA SER A 243 12.52 4.63 -28.93
C SER A 243 11.56 5.57 -29.66
N PRO A 244 11.00 6.63 -29.02
CA PRO A 244 11.21 7.12 -27.63
C PRO A 244 10.63 6.17 -26.55
N PRO A 245 11.05 6.29 -25.27
CA PRO A 245 10.70 5.32 -24.22
C PRO A 245 9.19 5.15 -24.17
N GLY A 246 8.73 3.94 -24.45
CA GLY A 246 7.32 3.57 -24.49
C GLY A 246 6.61 3.73 -23.15
N ASP A 247 5.36 3.28 -23.13
CA ASP A 247 4.48 3.42 -21.97
C ASP A 247 5.06 2.70 -20.74
N LYS A 248 4.66 3.15 -19.55
CA LYS A 248 5.19 2.57 -18.31
C LYS A 248 4.66 1.16 -18.06
N ASP A 249 5.57 0.27 -17.67
CA ASP A 249 5.24 -1.06 -17.15
C ASP A 249 4.41 -0.98 -15.85
N GLY A 250 3.66 -2.04 -15.63
CA GLY A 250 2.87 -2.29 -14.42
C GLY A 250 1.48 -1.67 -14.43
N TYR A 251 0.63 -2.26 -13.60
CA TYR A 251 -0.59 -1.63 -13.10
C TYR A 251 -0.31 -1.16 -11.68
N LEU A 252 -0.03 0.13 -11.55
CA LEU A 252 0.50 0.73 -10.33
C LEU A 252 -0.53 1.67 -9.71
N LEU A 253 -0.61 1.75 -8.39
CA LEU A 253 -1.45 2.77 -7.75
C LEU A 253 -0.79 4.14 -7.80
N ILE A 254 0.52 4.24 -8.00
CA ILE A 254 1.24 5.51 -8.14
C ILE A 254 2.07 5.56 -9.41
N GLY A 255 1.89 6.65 -10.13
CA GLY A 255 2.60 6.94 -11.37
C GLY A 255 2.28 5.92 -12.46
N HIS A 256 1.01 5.53 -12.59
CA HIS A 256 0.53 4.64 -13.65
C HIS A 256 0.34 5.39 -14.95
N ASP A 257 0.82 4.80 -16.03
CA ASP A 257 0.59 5.34 -17.35
C ASP A 257 -0.81 4.96 -17.84
N PHE A 258 -1.66 5.97 -17.94
CA PHE A 258 -3.10 5.81 -18.21
C PHE A 258 -3.43 5.88 -19.71
N PHE A 259 -2.57 6.52 -20.50
CA PHE A 259 -2.79 6.72 -21.93
C PHE A 259 -1.73 5.92 -22.67
N ALA A 260 -2.15 5.06 -23.60
CA ALA A 260 -1.20 4.37 -24.48
C ALA A 260 -0.79 5.30 -25.63
N ASP A 261 0.07 6.26 -25.34
CA ASP A 261 0.57 7.23 -26.32
C ASP A 261 2.08 7.12 -26.59
N GLY A 262 2.76 6.21 -25.89
CA GLY A 262 4.18 5.96 -26.00
C GLY A 262 5.04 6.99 -25.26
N LEU A 263 4.46 7.74 -24.33
CA LEU A 263 5.13 8.74 -23.49
C LEU A 263 4.86 8.45 -22.01
N GLN A 264 5.71 8.97 -21.12
CA GLN A 264 5.56 8.81 -19.66
C GLN A 264 5.39 10.17 -18.96
N ASP A 265 4.65 11.09 -19.57
CA ASP A 265 4.47 12.46 -19.07
C ASP A 265 3.15 12.67 -18.30
N ASP A 266 2.11 11.87 -18.56
CA ASP A 266 0.78 12.00 -17.92
C ASP A 266 0.47 10.87 -16.91
N LEU A 267 1.42 10.59 -16.02
CA LEU A 267 1.28 9.53 -15.02
C LEU A 267 0.20 9.84 -13.98
N GLN A 268 -0.74 8.92 -13.81
CA GLN A 268 -1.84 9.01 -12.86
C GLN A 268 -1.53 8.33 -11.54
N SER A 269 -2.12 8.83 -10.46
CA SER A 269 -2.09 8.15 -9.16
C SER A 269 -3.50 7.83 -8.69
N TYR A 270 -3.70 6.59 -8.27
CA TYR A 270 -4.92 6.09 -7.69
C TYR A 270 -5.02 6.34 -6.19
N ILE A 271 -3.89 6.64 -5.55
CA ILE A 271 -3.77 6.88 -4.12
C ILE A 271 -2.77 8.02 -3.88
N ASP A 272 -2.91 8.75 -2.78
CA ASP A 272 -2.16 9.97 -2.47
C ASP A 272 -0.92 9.75 -1.58
N PHE A 273 -0.63 8.49 -1.22
CA PHE A 273 0.54 8.11 -0.44
C PHE A 273 1.39 7.03 -1.13
N ALA A 274 2.69 7.30 -1.29
CA ALA A 274 3.67 6.40 -1.88
C ALA A 274 3.95 5.15 -1.04
N THR A 275 3.83 5.28 0.28
CA THR A 275 4.12 4.20 1.22
C THR A 275 3.01 4.09 2.25
N THR A 276 2.65 2.86 2.61
CA THR A 276 1.65 2.54 3.63
C THR A 276 2.25 2.24 4.99
N ALA A 277 1.46 2.38 6.06
CA ALA A 277 1.86 1.92 7.38
C ALA A 277 1.72 0.39 7.52
N TRP A 278 0.81 -0.22 6.75
CA TRP A 278 0.57 -1.67 6.71
C TRP A 278 1.00 -2.28 5.38
N CYS A 279 1.18 -3.60 5.37
CA CYS A 279 1.53 -4.35 4.19
C CYS A 279 0.28 -4.77 3.43
N TYR A 280 0.32 -4.73 2.09
CA TYR A 280 -0.82 -5.07 1.27
C TYR A 280 -0.47 -6.14 0.25
N SER A 281 -1.26 -7.21 0.22
CA SER A 281 -1.27 -8.17 -0.88
C SER A 281 -2.58 -8.07 -1.63
N ILE A 282 -2.58 -8.64 -2.82
CA ILE A 282 -3.74 -8.73 -3.68
C ILE A 282 -3.77 -10.10 -4.34
N ASP A 283 -4.96 -10.62 -4.63
CA ASP A 283 -5.11 -11.79 -5.48
C ASP A 283 -5.40 -11.39 -6.94
N SER A 284 -5.55 -12.38 -7.82
CA SER A 284 -5.88 -12.12 -9.23
C SER A 284 -7.27 -11.54 -9.44
N GLU A 285 -8.18 -11.68 -8.47
CA GLU A 285 -9.56 -11.16 -8.55
C GLU A 285 -9.67 -9.70 -8.10
N GLY A 286 -8.58 -9.13 -7.57
CA GLY A 286 -8.54 -7.76 -7.06
C GLY A 286 -8.85 -7.66 -5.56
N THR A 287 -8.94 -8.79 -4.85
CA THR A 287 -9.17 -8.78 -3.40
C THR A 287 -7.92 -8.34 -2.68
N VAL A 288 -7.99 -7.19 -2.01
CA VAL A 288 -6.89 -6.63 -1.23
C VAL A 288 -6.93 -7.16 0.21
N GLU A 289 -5.81 -7.67 0.68
CA GLU A 289 -5.60 -8.05 2.08
C GLU A 289 -4.58 -7.14 2.75
N GLN A 290 -4.88 -6.73 3.98
CA GLN A 290 -3.97 -5.92 4.80
C GLN A 290 -3.32 -6.80 5.86
N HIS A 291 -1.99 -6.75 5.90
CA HIS A 291 -1.14 -7.48 6.82
C HIS A 291 -0.44 -6.51 7.76
N GLU A 292 -0.23 -6.93 8.99
CA GLU A 292 0.73 -6.22 9.84
C GLU A 292 2.11 -6.35 9.18
N PRO A 293 2.91 -5.26 9.12
CA PRO A 293 4.31 -5.38 8.78
C PRO A 293 4.93 -6.42 9.71
N GLY A 294 5.74 -7.35 9.20
CA GLY A 294 6.30 -8.43 10.00
C GLY A 294 6.95 -7.85 11.25
N GLN A 295 6.25 -7.93 12.39
CA GLN A 295 6.72 -7.33 13.63
C GLN A 295 7.80 -8.25 14.15
N LEU A 296 9.05 -7.89 13.91
CA LEU A 296 10.16 -8.47 14.67
C LEU A 296 9.82 -8.34 16.15
N GLU A 297 9.86 -9.47 16.86
CA GLU A 297 9.73 -9.49 18.30
C GLU A 297 10.87 -8.64 18.88
N ILE A 298 10.52 -7.67 19.71
CA ILE A 298 11.54 -6.82 20.35
C ILE A 298 12.18 -7.63 21.47
N LEU A 299 13.51 -7.74 21.42
CA LEU A 299 14.30 -8.26 22.52
C LEU A 299 14.68 -7.10 23.44
N ASP A 300 14.00 -7.05 24.58
CA ASP A 300 14.32 -6.15 25.69
C ASP A 300 15.30 -6.81 26.67
N ASP A 301 15.52 -8.13 26.56
CA ASP A 301 16.51 -8.89 27.32
C ASP A 301 16.93 -10.19 26.61
N VAL A 302 18.10 -10.72 26.98
CA VAL A 302 18.62 -12.01 26.49
C VAL A 302 17.74 -13.20 26.90
N ASP A 303 16.98 -13.06 27.99
CA ASP A 303 16.13 -14.14 28.50
C ASP A 303 15.00 -14.52 27.54
N GLN A 304 14.54 -13.60 26.68
CA GLN A 304 13.56 -13.91 25.62
C GLN A 304 14.14 -14.85 24.56
N LEU A 305 15.36 -14.55 24.06
CA LEU A 305 16.05 -15.47 23.14
C LEU A 305 16.39 -16.79 23.83
N ARG A 306 16.78 -16.74 25.12
CA ARG A 306 17.05 -17.96 25.91
C ARG A 306 15.80 -18.83 25.99
N ALA A 307 14.64 -18.26 26.26
CA ALA A 307 13.38 -19.00 26.34
C ALA A 307 13.06 -19.70 25.02
N ALA A 308 13.10 -18.98 23.89
CA ALA A 308 12.90 -19.57 22.57
C ALA A 308 13.93 -20.67 22.26
N PHE A 309 15.20 -20.44 22.59
CA PHE A 309 16.26 -21.44 22.44
C PHE A 309 16.01 -22.70 23.28
N SER A 310 15.46 -22.53 24.48
CA SER A 310 15.12 -23.64 25.38
C SER A 310 13.87 -24.41 24.94
N ASP A 311 12.90 -23.74 24.30
CA ASP A 311 11.68 -24.38 23.81
C ASP A 311 11.97 -25.33 22.64
N ASP A 312 12.98 -25.01 21.83
CA ASP A 312 13.42 -25.85 20.72
C ASP A 312 14.37 -26.99 21.15
N ASP A 313 14.14 -27.55 22.34
CA ASP A 313 15.01 -28.57 22.90
C ASP A 313 15.12 -29.82 22.01
N GLY A 314 16.34 -30.31 21.74
CA GLY A 314 16.58 -31.45 20.84
C GLY A 314 16.85 -31.12 19.37
N SER A 315 16.64 -29.87 18.91
CA SER A 315 17.04 -29.42 17.57
C SER A 315 18.42 -28.75 17.57
N ALA A 316 19.15 -28.78 16.45
CA ALA A 316 20.30 -27.89 16.30
C ALA A 316 19.82 -26.44 16.18
N ARG A 317 20.64 -25.48 16.64
CA ARG A 317 20.24 -24.07 16.72
C ARG A 317 21.33 -23.18 16.18
N LEU A 318 20.96 -22.27 15.28
CA LEU A 318 21.82 -21.28 14.68
C LEU A 318 21.34 -19.89 15.06
N VAL A 319 22.18 -19.14 15.79
CA VAL A 319 21.92 -17.72 16.08
C VAL A 319 22.75 -16.87 15.13
N LEU A 320 22.10 -16.01 14.37
CA LEU A 320 22.73 -15.00 13.51
C LEU A 320 22.58 -13.62 14.16
N LEU A 321 23.70 -12.94 14.37
CA LEU A 321 23.72 -11.54 14.77
C LEU A 321 23.97 -10.69 13.53
N VAL A 322 22.96 -9.93 13.09
CA VAL A 322 22.98 -9.29 11.76
C VAL A 322 22.73 -7.80 11.89
N SER A 323 23.58 -6.98 11.29
CA SER A 323 23.28 -5.55 11.11
C SER A 323 22.29 -5.34 9.96
N PRO A 324 21.16 -4.64 10.17
CA PRO A 324 20.24 -4.33 9.08
C PRO A 324 20.81 -3.33 8.08
N HIS A 325 21.83 -2.57 8.46
CA HIS A 325 22.47 -1.56 7.61
C HIS A 325 23.46 -2.17 6.60
N LEU A 326 23.88 -3.43 6.79
CA LEU A 326 24.84 -4.09 5.93
C LEU A 326 24.13 -5.08 5.00
N ALA A 327 24.01 -4.70 3.73
CA ALA A 327 23.42 -5.55 2.69
C ALA A 327 24.05 -6.96 2.65
N ALA A 328 25.37 -7.06 2.88
CA ALA A 328 26.07 -8.34 2.97
C ALA A 328 25.62 -9.21 4.15
N ALA A 329 25.32 -8.60 5.30
CA ALA A 329 24.87 -9.31 6.49
C ALA A 329 23.43 -9.81 6.31
N ARG A 330 22.53 -8.93 5.82
CA ARG A 330 21.16 -9.33 5.42
C ARG A 330 21.15 -10.43 4.38
N GLY A 331 21.99 -10.30 3.34
CA GLY A 331 22.12 -11.30 2.28
C GLY A 331 22.51 -12.69 2.81
N ARG A 332 23.16 -12.78 3.98
CA ARG A 332 23.43 -14.09 4.60
C ARG A 332 22.27 -14.72 5.30
N ALA A 333 21.46 -13.94 6.02
CA ALA A 333 20.25 -14.49 6.62
C ALA A 333 19.38 -15.12 5.51
N ILE A 334 19.25 -14.39 4.39
CA ILE A 334 18.57 -14.88 3.17
C ILE A 334 19.26 -16.12 2.61
N TRP A 335 20.59 -16.10 2.48
CA TRP A 335 21.34 -17.27 1.99
C TRP A 335 21.17 -18.50 2.88
N VAL A 336 21.16 -18.36 4.21
CA VAL A 336 20.93 -19.48 5.13
C VAL A 336 19.54 -20.08 4.91
N GLN A 337 18.52 -19.23 4.82
CA GLN A 337 17.19 -19.71 4.49
C GLN A 337 17.16 -20.44 3.14
N GLN A 338 17.67 -19.80 2.08
CA GLN A 338 17.55 -20.34 0.72
C GLN A 338 18.42 -21.59 0.47
N GLN A 339 19.63 -21.63 1.00
CA GLN A 339 20.64 -22.64 0.65
C GLN A 339 20.79 -23.73 1.70
N ILE A 340 20.21 -23.55 2.88
CA ILE A 340 20.22 -24.57 3.93
C ILE A 340 18.79 -25.01 4.20
N LEU A 341 17.92 -24.11 4.68
CA LEU A 341 16.58 -24.47 5.12
C LEU A 341 15.65 -24.88 3.96
N ASN A 342 15.67 -24.16 2.84
CA ASN A 342 14.84 -24.47 1.67
C ASN A 342 15.41 -25.65 0.87
N ALA A 343 16.73 -25.84 0.90
CA ALA A 343 17.41 -26.95 0.22
C ALA A 343 17.13 -28.30 0.91
N ASP A 344 16.99 -28.29 2.24
CA ASP A 344 16.62 -29.44 3.05
C ASP A 344 15.46 -29.10 4.00
N PRO A 345 14.20 -29.27 3.56
CA PRO A 345 13.03 -28.98 4.38
C PRO A 345 12.91 -29.84 5.64
N GLU A 346 13.55 -31.02 5.67
CA GLU A 346 13.50 -31.95 6.81
C GLU A 346 14.64 -31.71 7.80
N LEU A 347 15.53 -30.75 7.52
CA LEU A 347 16.64 -30.40 8.38
C LEU A 347 16.12 -29.88 9.73
N ASP A 348 16.48 -30.59 10.81
CA ASP A 348 16.15 -30.23 12.19
C ASP A 348 17.08 -29.13 12.73
N LEU A 349 16.98 -27.96 12.11
CA LEU A 349 17.74 -26.75 12.43
C LEU A 349 16.78 -25.59 12.68
N LYS A 350 16.90 -24.96 13.86
CA LYS A 350 16.21 -23.72 14.21
C LYS A 350 17.14 -22.52 14.00
N LEU A 351 16.61 -21.48 13.35
CA LEU A 351 17.34 -20.26 12.99
C LEU A 351 16.78 -19.08 13.77
N TYR A 352 17.60 -18.47 14.61
CA TYR A 352 17.29 -17.22 15.29
C TYR A 352 18.07 -16.09 14.64
N VAL A 353 17.38 -15.15 14.00
CA VAL A 353 18.00 -13.96 13.41
C VAL A 353 17.77 -12.78 14.32
N VAL A 354 18.85 -12.30 14.95
CA VAL A 354 18.83 -11.14 15.83
C VAL A 354 19.38 -9.95 15.06
N TRP A 355 18.48 -9.06 14.69
CA TRP A 355 18.77 -7.81 14.03
C TRP A 355 19.24 -6.79 15.07
N ASN A 356 20.51 -6.37 14.99
CA ASN A 356 21.10 -5.45 15.95
C ASN A 356 20.88 -4.00 15.52
N ALA A 357 20.30 -3.18 16.38
CA ALA A 357 19.98 -1.78 16.06
C ALA A 357 21.15 -0.81 16.05
N ARG A 358 22.38 -1.30 15.96
CA ARG A 358 23.57 -0.45 16.05
C ARG A 358 23.57 0.52 14.87
N PRO A 359 23.34 1.82 15.11
CA PRO A 359 23.42 2.79 14.03
C PRO A 359 24.86 2.83 13.52
N LEU A 360 25.04 2.86 12.19
CA LEU A 360 26.28 3.33 11.62
C LEU A 360 26.44 4.82 12.01
N VAL A 361 27.68 5.28 12.20
CA VAL A 361 27.93 6.67 12.62
C VAL A 361 27.28 7.64 11.64
N GLY A 362 26.24 8.36 12.08
CA GLY A 362 25.50 9.32 11.28
C GLY A 362 24.16 8.83 10.71
N GLU A 363 23.78 7.57 10.93
CA GLU A 363 22.48 7.02 10.50
C GLU A 363 21.53 6.81 11.68
N PRO A 364 20.21 7.05 11.52
CA PRO A 364 19.24 6.66 12.53
C PRO A 364 19.17 5.12 12.64
N ALA A 365 18.86 4.61 13.83
CA ALA A 365 18.58 3.18 14.00
C ALA A 365 17.29 2.84 13.21
N LEU A 366 17.45 2.07 12.14
CA LEU A 366 16.32 1.61 11.34
C LEU A 366 15.92 0.22 11.84
N LYS A 367 14.72 0.10 12.43
CA LYS A 367 14.12 -1.21 12.67
C LYS A 367 13.87 -1.84 11.30
N PRO A 368 14.62 -2.88 10.90
CA PRO A 368 14.27 -3.62 9.71
C PRO A 368 12.94 -4.30 9.98
N SER A 369 12.25 -4.61 8.91
CA SER A 369 11.28 -5.69 8.97
C SER A 369 11.93 -7.05 9.16
N ALA A 370 11.09 -8.02 9.50
CA ALA A 370 11.33 -9.40 9.14
C ALA A 370 11.84 -9.47 7.68
N GLY A 371 12.99 -10.11 7.52
CA GLY A 371 13.77 -10.14 6.28
C GLY A 371 13.61 -11.43 5.49
N LEU A 372 13.08 -12.46 6.14
CA LEU A 372 13.08 -13.83 5.67
C LEU A 372 11.67 -14.28 5.27
N GLU A 373 11.59 -15.25 4.37
CA GLU A 373 10.30 -15.87 4.04
C GLU A 373 9.73 -16.57 5.29
N PRO A 374 8.40 -16.65 5.45
CA PRO A 374 7.81 -17.37 6.57
C PRO A 374 8.24 -18.84 6.59
N ASP A 375 8.83 -19.27 7.70
CA ASP A 375 9.28 -20.64 7.96
C ASP A 375 9.22 -20.88 9.49
N ASP A 376 8.62 -21.98 9.93
CA ASP A 376 8.41 -22.30 11.35
C ASP A 376 9.71 -22.66 12.10
N ARG A 377 10.81 -22.81 11.35
CA ARG A 377 12.16 -22.95 11.89
C ARG A 377 12.84 -21.60 12.13
N ILE A 378 12.27 -20.50 11.67
CA ILE A 378 12.88 -19.17 11.73
C ILE A 378 12.15 -18.30 12.74
N ALA A 379 12.90 -17.73 13.68
CA ALA A 379 12.44 -16.65 14.54
C ALA A 379 13.34 -15.43 14.35
N GLU A 380 12.72 -14.27 14.09
CA GLU A 380 13.43 -13.02 13.88
C GLU A 380 13.15 -12.03 15.01
N TYR A 381 14.21 -11.43 15.52
CA TYR A 381 14.19 -10.55 16.68
C TYR A 381 14.83 -9.20 16.39
N TRP A 382 14.32 -8.15 17.03
CA TRP A 382 14.92 -6.81 17.02
C TRP A 382 15.57 -6.50 18.37
N ASP A 383 16.90 -6.46 18.42
CA ASP A 383 17.67 -6.18 19.63
C ASP A 383 18.17 -4.73 19.61
N THR A 384 17.37 -3.84 20.20
CA THR A 384 17.62 -2.40 20.17
C THR A 384 18.88 -2.02 20.95
N GLU A 385 19.09 -2.64 22.11
CA GLU A 385 20.23 -2.32 22.97
C GLU A 385 21.39 -3.31 22.83
N GLN A 386 21.35 -4.24 21.87
CA GLN A 386 22.37 -5.29 21.70
C GLN A 386 22.54 -6.14 22.97
N HIS A 387 21.45 -6.50 23.65
CA HIS A 387 21.44 -7.39 24.81
C HIS A 387 22.07 -8.74 24.47
N VAL A 388 21.64 -9.35 23.37
CA VAL A 388 22.11 -10.66 22.92
C VAL A 388 23.56 -10.59 22.47
N GLY A 389 23.89 -9.62 21.62
CA GLY A 389 25.25 -9.47 21.09
C GLY A 389 26.30 -9.23 22.18
N ARG A 390 25.97 -8.41 23.20
CA ARG A 390 26.85 -8.19 24.37
C ARG A 390 26.97 -9.44 25.24
N TRP A 391 25.86 -10.15 25.47
CA TRP A 391 25.86 -11.35 26.28
C TRP A 391 26.69 -12.47 25.63
N LEU A 392 26.45 -12.76 24.35
CA LEU A 392 27.19 -13.79 23.61
C LEU A 392 28.68 -13.46 23.55
N ALA A 393 29.04 -12.21 23.30
CA ALA A 393 30.43 -11.78 23.29
C ALA A 393 31.11 -12.00 24.66
N SER A 394 30.43 -11.64 25.75
CA SER A 394 30.99 -11.74 27.10
C SER A 394 31.12 -13.18 27.61
N ASN A 395 30.29 -14.10 27.10
CA ASN A 395 30.17 -15.47 27.62
C ASN A 395 30.77 -16.53 26.70
N LEU A 396 30.78 -16.31 25.38
CA LEU A 396 31.18 -17.32 24.39
C LEU A 396 32.42 -16.93 23.60
N THR A 397 32.76 -15.65 23.52
CA THR A 397 33.94 -15.19 22.79
C THR A 397 34.89 -14.43 23.72
N ALA A 398 36.12 -14.18 23.25
CA ALA A 398 37.05 -13.30 23.96
C ALA A 398 36.88 -11.82 23.55
N ASP A 399 35.90 -11.51 22.70
CA ASP A 399 35.66 -10.19 22.14
C ASP A 399 34.60 -9.42 22.94
N ALA A 400 34.73 -8.10 23.00
CA ALA A 400 33.80 -7.25 23.76
C ALA A 400 32.41 -7.13 23.09
N HIS A 401 32.30 -7.38 21.78
CA HIS A 401 31.07 -7.30 21.02
C HIS A 401 31.08 -8.29 19.84
N ALA A 402 30.03 -9.10 19.72
CA ALA A 402 29.79 -9.94 18.56
C ALA A 402 28.83 -9.21 17.62
N PHE A 403 29.30 -8.92 16.40
CA PHE A 403 28.50 -8.35 15.32
C PHE A 403 28.81 -9.10 14.03
N ASP A 404 27.81 -9.22 13.15
CA ASP A 404 27.91 -9.95 11.88
C ASP A 404 28.57 -11.31 12.10
N ALA A 405 27.94 -12.08 12.98
CA ALA A 405 28.47 -13.32 13.52
C ALA A 405 27.41 -14.41 13.52
N TYR A 406 27.87 -15.65 13.50
CA TYR A 406 27.02 -16.81 13.76
C TYR A 406 27.50 -17.58 14.99
N PHE A 407 26.55 -18.23 15.65
CA PHE A 407 26.78 -19.19 16.73
C PHE A 407 25.96 -20.44 16.44
N LEU A 408 26.66 -21.56 16.23
CA LEU A 408 26.03 -22.84 15.96
C LEU A 408 26.12 -23.74 17.19
N PHE A 409 24.97 -24.28 17.59
CA PHE A 409 24.79 -25.14 18.74
C PHE A 409 24.21 -26.50 18.31
N GLY A 410 24.67 -27.57 18.96
CA GLY A 410 24.15 -28.91 18.71
C GLY A 410 22.81 -29.16 19.42
N PRO A 411 22.08 -30.24 19.04
CA PRO A 411 20.84 -30.71 19.70
C PRO A 411 20.89 -30.83 21.24
N GLU A 412 22.07 -31.16 21.75
CA GLU A 412 22.35 -31.35 23.17
C GLU A 412 22.61 -30.03 23.93
N ALA A 413 22.74 -28.91 23.22
CA ALA A 413 23.00 -27.62 23.86
C ALA A 413 21.82 -27.22 24.75
N ARG A 414 22.12 -26.71 25.95
CA ARG A 414 21.16 -26.19 26.92
C ARG A 414 21.62 -24.80 27.36
N TRP A 415 20.73 -23.81 27.27
CA TRP A 415 21.03 -22.45 27.69
C TRP A 415 20.52 -22.24 29.12
N GLY A 416 21.38 -22.55 30.09
CA GLY A 416 21.12 -22.31 31.52
C GLY A 416 21.78 -21.01 31.99
N ASP A 417 22.22 -20.98 33.25
CA ASP A 417 22.99 -19.86 33.80
C ASP A 417 24.41 -19.76 33.20
N THR A 418 24.91 -20.86 32.63
CA THR A 418 26.17 -20.91 31.89
C THR A 418 25.91 -20.97 30.38
N PRO A 419 26.82 -20.41 29.56
CA PRO A 419 26.73 -20.50 28.12
C PRO A 419 26.58 -21.94 27.61
N PRO A 420 25.71 -22.17 26.61
CA PRO A 420 25.57 -23.47 25.96
C PRO A 420 26.86 -23.90 25.26
N ASP A 421 27.07 -25.21 25.13
CA ASP A 421 28.21 -25.78 24.42
C ASP A 421 28.20 -25.37 22.94
N LEU A 422 29.11 -24.45 22.60
CA LEU A 422 29.25 -23.89 21.26
C LEU A 422 30.00 -24.86 20.34
N ARG A 423 29.42 -25.18 19.19
CA ARG A 423 30.05 -26.05 18.19
C ARG A 423 30.93 -25.28 17.21
N SER A 424 30.43 -24.14 16.74
CA SER A 424 31.18 -23.27 15.83
C SER A 424 30.73 -21.83 15.97
N THR A 425 31.67 -20.91 15.75
CA THR A 425 31.39 -19.48 15.63
C THR A 425 32.34 -18.84 14.64
N ALA A 426 31.86 -17.83 13.93
CA ALA A 426 32.69 -16.91 13.17
C ALA A 426 32.08 -15.51 13.21
N ALA A 427 32.92 -14.49 13.13
CA ALA A 427 32.55 -13.08 13.04
C ALA A 427 33.31 -12.40 11.89
N GLY A 428 32.81 -11.24 11.43
CA GLY A 428 33.48 -10.43 10.41
C GLY A 428 33.72 -11.20 9.11
N ASP A 429 34.92 -11.09 8.51
CA ASP A 429 35.27 -11.74 7.24
C ASP A 429 35.18 -13.28 7.25
N GLY A 430 35.19 -13.92 8.43
CA GLY A 430 34.92 -15.35 8.55
C GLY A 430 33.43 -15.68 8.31
N PHE A 431 32.54 -14.85 8.85
CA PHE A 431 31.11 -14.87 8.60
C PHE A 431 30.83 -14.55 7.11
N LEU A 432 31.41 -13.44 6.62
CA LEU A 432 31.99 -13.21 5.27
C LEU A 432 31.84 -14.24 4.14
N SER A 433 32.28 -15.47 4.39
CA SER A 433 32.47 -16.46 3.33
C SER A 433 31.36 -17.50 3.22
N GLY A 434 30.54 -17.71 4.26
CA GLY A 434 29.56 -18.80 4.33
C GLY A 434 30.17 -20.21 4.41
N ALA A 435 31.37 -20.43 3.88
CA ALA A 435 32.06 -21.73 3.85
C ALA A 435 32.30 -22.31 5.25
N ALA A 436 32.69 -21.48 6.22
CA ALA A 436 32.88 -21.93 7.59
C ALA A 436 31.58 -22.43 8.23
N LEU A 437 30.46 -21.74 7.98
CA LEU A 437 29.14 -22.16 8.47
C LEU A 437 28.70 -23.46 7.79
N ARG A 438 28.83 -23.55 6.47
CA ARG A 438 28.50 -24.76 5.71
C ARG A 438 29.26 -25.99 6.22
N MET A 439 30.58 -25.89 6.39
CA MET A 439 31.38 -26.99 6.94
C MET A 439 30.95 -27.38 8.38
N ALA A 440 30.61 -26.40 9.22
CA ALA A 440 30.15 -26.67 10.57
C ALA A 440 28.79 -27.37 10.58
N LEU A 441 27.90 -27.01 9.66
CA LEU A 441 26.60 -27.68 9.48
C LEU A 441 26.77 -29.08 8.91
N GLU A 442 27.63 -29.31 7.91
CA GLU A 442 27.93 -30.64 7.37
C GLU A 442 28.54 -31.57 8.43
N ALA A 443 29.31 -31.03 9.38
CA ALA A 443 29.84 -31.80 10.50
C ALA A 443 28.74 -32.22 11.50
N LEU A 444 27.69 -31.42 11.64
CA LEU A 444 26.55 -31.70 12.52
C LEU A 444 25.49 -32.58 11.82
N PHE A 445 25.34 -32.40 10.52
CA PHE A 445 24.38 -33.04 9.64
C PHE A 445 25.12 -33.68 8.45
N PRO A 446 25.63 -34.91 8.60
CA PRO A 446 26.43 -35.56 7.55
C PRO A 446 25.69 -35.77 6.22
N ASP A 447 24.36 -35.72 6.24
CA ASP A 447 23.49 -35.91 5.08
C ASP A 447 23.09 -34.60 4.39
N LEU A 448 23.56 -33.44 4.89
CA LEU A 448 23.28 -32.13 4.29
C LEU A 448 23.90 -32.03 2.89
N GLN A 449 23.05 -32.03 1.84
CA GLN A 449 23.49 -32.04 0.43
C GLN A 449 23.87 -30.67 -0.11
#